data_AF-A0AB33CTT5-F1
#
_entry.id   AF-A0AB33CTT5-F1
#
_cell.length_a   1.000
_cell.length_b   1.000
_cell.length_c   1.000
_cell.angle_alpha   90.00
_cell.angle_beta   90.00
_cell.angle_gamma   90.00
#
_symmetry.space_group_name_H-M   'P 1'
#
loop_
_entity.id
_entity.type
_entity.pdbx_description
1 polymer ?
#
loop_
_entity_poly.entity_id
_entity_poly.type
_entity_poly.pdbx_seq_one_letter_code
_entity_poly.pdbx_strand_id
1 'polypeptide(L)'
;MKNIYPTGLISRPDHIALNKTDIRIGDTVYLQPKNGPRMAGTVIFSSPVHGCTTYTADAHSQDANVRFRFRLQDVHHVAPRHPMPALN
;
A
#
# COMPACT_ATOMS: atom_id res chain seq x y z
N MET A 1 10.80 13.31 4.44
CA MET A 1 9.89 12.21 4.01
C MET A 1 10.40 11.67 2.67
N LYS A 2 10.65 10.37 2.57
CA LYS A 2 11.13 9.70 1.35
C LYS A 2 9.94 9.30 0.48
N ASN A 3 10.00 9.55 -0.83
CA ASN A 3 8.95 9.13 -1.76
C ASN A 3 9.40 7.89 -2.56
N ILE A 4 8.54 6.87 -2.65
CA ILE A 4 8.76 5.68 -3.47
C ILE A 4 7.61 5.57 -4.47
N TYR A 5 7.97 5.55 -5.76
CA TYR A 5 7.04 5.42 -6.88
C TYR A 5 6.90 3.96 -7.33
N PRO A 6 5.90 3.60 -8.17
CA PRO A 6 5.69 2.21 -8.59
C PRO A 6 6.94 1.55 -9.20
N THR A 7 7.76 2.30 -9.93
CA THR A 7 9.02 1.81 -10.52
C THR A 7 10.08 1.39 -9.48
N GLY A 8 9.95 1.86 -8.24
CA GLY A 8 10.78 1.52 -7.09
C GLY A 8 10.23 0.37 -6.24
N LEU A 9 9.11 -0.24 -6.65
CA LEU A 9 8.49 -1.37 -5.97
C LEU A 9 8.72 -2.68 -6.74
N ILE A 10 8.68 -3.78 -6.00
CA ILE A 10 8.62 -5.13 -6.54
C ILE A 10 7.16 -5.50 -6.66
N SER A 11 6.72 -5.80 -7.88
CA SER A 11 5.36 -6.29 -8.13
C SER A 11 5.17 -7.69 -7.52
N ARG A 12 3.98 -7.93 -6.99
CA ARG A 12 3.53 -9.24 -6.52
C ARG A 12 3.56 -10.21 -7.70
N PRO A 13 4.08 -11.45 -7.54
CA PRO A 13 4.01 -12.47 -8.60
C PRO A 13 2.56 -12.73 -9.04
N ASP A 14 2.34 -12.85 -10.35
CA ASP A 14 0.98 -12.94 -10.94
C ASP A 14 0.19 -14.17 -10.46
N HIS A 15 0.89 -15.26 -10.11
CA HIS A 15 0.26 -16.49 -9.61
C HIS A 15 -0.20 -16.39 -8.15
N ILE A 16 0.15 -15.31 -7.44
CA ILE A 16 -0.27 -15.09 -6.05
C ILE A 16 -1.49 -14.18 -6.03
N ALA A 17 -2.62 -14.74 -5.64
CA ALA A 17 -3.85 -13.98 -5.44
C ALA A 17 -3.68 -12.98 -4.29
N LEU A 18 -4.23 -11.78 -4.46
CA LEU A 18 -4.32 -10.81 -3.38
C LEU A 18 -5.50 -11.16 -2.48
N ASN A 19 -5.30 -11.16 -1.18
CA ASN A 19 -6.33 -11.51 -0.19
C ASN A 19 -7.52 -10.53 -0.18
N LYS A 20 -7.33 -9.30 -0.67
CA LYS A 20 -8.39 -8.29 -0.83
C LYS A 20 -8.02 -7.36 -1.98
N THR A 21 -8.86 -7.30 -3.02
CA THR A 21 -8.61 -6.46 -4.21
C THR A 21 -9.23 -5.06 -4.10
N ASP A 22 -10.29 -4.90 -3.30
CA ASP A 22 -10.93 -3.61 -3.07
C ASP A 22 -10.22 -2.79 -1.98
N ILE A 23 -9.06 -2.23 -2.31
CA ILE A 23 -8.24 -1.43 -1.39
C ILE A 23 -8.91 -0.07 -1.12
N ARG A 24 -9.11 0.27 0.16
CA ARG A 24 -9.76 1.51 0.62
C ARG A 24 -8.80 2.37 1.45
N ILE A 25 -9.14 3.65 1.58
CA ILE A 25 -8.47 4.56 2.52
C ILE A 25 -8.59 3.99 3.95
N GLY A 26 -7.49 4.04 4.69
CA GLY A 26 -7.35 3.47 6.03
C GLY A 26 -6.92 2.00 6.06
N ASP A 27 -6.98 1.26 4.95
CA ASP A 27 -6.42 -0.08 4.91
C ASP A 27 -4.89 -0.03 5.06
N THR A 28 -4.32 -1.08 5.64
CA THR A 28 -2.87 -1.26 5.70
C THR A 28 -2.43 -2.15 4.54
N VAL A 29 -1.57 -1.65 3.68
CA VAL A 29 -0.98 -2.40 2.56
C VAL A 29 0.46 -2.77 2.86
N TYR A 30 0.86 -3.96 2.41
CA TYR A 30 2.24 -4.43 2.52
C TYR A 30 2.92 -4.31 1.16
N LEU A 31 3.93 -3.45 1.09
CA LEU A 31 4.66 -3.11 -0.13
C LEU A 31 6.13 -3.51 0.01
N GLN A 32 6.75 -3.88 -1.10
CA GLN A 32 8.15 -4.29 -1.13
C GLN A 32 8.96 -3.30 -1.99
N PRO A 33 9.72 -2.37 -1.39
CA PRO A 33 10.73 -1.60 -2.11
C PRO A 33 11.75 -2.53 -2.78
N LYS A 34 12.29 -2.13 -3.93
CA LYS A 34 13.42 -2.83 -4.55
C LYS A 34 14.66 -2.85 -3.66
N ASN A 35 14.87 -1.77 -2.90
CA ASN A 35 16.04 -1.55 -2.07
C ASN A 35 15.64 -1.42 -0.59
N GLY A 36 15.17 -2.52 0.02
CA GLY A 36 14.84 -2.53 1.44
C GLY A 36 13.92 -3.68 1.85
N PRO A 37 13.52 -3.73 3.12
CA PRO A 37 12.56 -4.73 3.60
C PRO A 37 11.13 -4.39 3.17
N ARG A 38 10.25 -5.38 3.26
CA ARG A 38 8.79 -5.18 3.15
C ARG A 38 8.33 -4.18 4.21
N MET A 39 7.45 -3.26 3.82
CA MET A 39 6.91 -2.23 4.70
C MET A 39 5.38 -2.26 4.71
N ALA A 40 4.80 -2.03 5.89
CA ALA A 40 3.38 -1.75 6.04
C ALA A 40 3.14 -0.24 5.92
N GLY A 41 2.17 0.16 5.11
CA GLY A 41 1.75 1.55 4.99
C GLY A 41 0.23 1.68 5.02
N THR A 42 -0.26 2.75 5.61
CA THR A 42 -1.69 3.06 5.67
C THR A 42 -2.10 3.85 4.44
N VAL A 43 -3.11 3.37 3.71
CA VAL A 43 -3.62 4.05 2.51
C VAL A 43 -4.29 5.36 2.90
N ILE A 44 -3.81 6.46 2.33
CA ILE A 44 -4.31 7.83 2.59
C ILE A 44 -5.03 8.44 1.38
N PHE A 45 -4.83 7.87 0.19
CA PHE A 45 -5.42 8.39 -1.04
C PHE A 45 -5.60 7.29 -2.08
N SER A 46 -6.64 7.43 -2.90
CA SER A 46 -6.93 6.56 -4.03
C SER A 46 -7.45 7.41 -5.18
N SER A 47 -6.86 7.27 -6.36
CA SER A 47 -7.30 7.97 -7.58
C SER A 47 -7.35 7.01 -8.75
N PRO A 48 -8.55 6.66 -9.23
CA PRO A 48 -8.72 5.91 -10.47
C PRO A 48 -8.50 6.83 -11.67
N VAL A 49 -7.60 6.45 -12.57
CA VAL A 49 -7.34 7.17 -13.83
C VAL A 49 -7.26 6.16 -14.97
N HIS A 50 -8.17 6.26 -15.94
CA HIS A 50 -8.21 5.42 -17.15
C HIS A 50 -8.06 3.90 -16.87
N GLY A 51 -8.83 3.37 -15.93
CA GLY A 51 -8.80 1.93 -15.61
C GLY A 51 -7.61 1.48 -14.74
N CYS A 52 -6.72 2.38 -14.37
CA CYS A 52 -5.63 2.12 -13.44
C CYS A 52 -5.80 2.97 -12.17
N THR A 53 -5.97 2.32 -11.02
CA THR A 53 -6.00 3.03 -9.73
C THR A 53 -4.59 3.21 -9.20
N THR A 54 -4.22 4.47 -8.94
CA THR A 54 -3.01 4.80 -8.18
C THR A 54 -3.40 5.10 -6.75
N TYR A 55 -2.75 4.42 -5.82
CA TYR A 55 -2.94 4.60 -4.39
C TYR A 55 -1.73 5.32 -3.79
N THR A 56 -1.97 6.02 -2.68
CA THR A 56 -0.90 6.57 -1.85
C THR A 56 -1.02 6.01 -0.44
N ALA A 57 0.09 5.54 0.13
CA ALA A 57 0.16 5.12 1.52
C ALA A 57 1.35 5.76 2.23
N ASP A 58 1.17 6.09 3.50
CA ASP A 58 2.25 6.54 4.37
C ASP A 58 2.68 5.40 5.29
N ALA A 59 4.00 5.24 5.43
CA ALA A 59 4.63 4.26 6.29
C ALA A 59 5.69 4.92 7.16
N HIS A 60 5.85 4.41 8.38
CA HIS A 60 6.93 4.81 9.27
C HIS A 60 8.03 3.75 9.22
N SER A 61 9.24 4.18 8.87
CA SER A 61 10.47 3.41 9.11
C SER A 61 11.22 4.00 10.30
N GLN A 62 12.11 3.23 10.92
CA GLN A 62 12.99 3.72 11.99
C GLN A 62 13.80 4.96 11.55
N ASP A 63 14.24 5.00 10.30
CA ASP A 63 15.10 6.07 9.80
C ASP A 63 14.33 7.27 9.21
N ALA A 64 13.13 7.05 8.68
CA ALA A 64 12.36 8.08 7.98
C ALA A 64 10.90 7.68 7.72
N ASN A 65 10.03 8.69 7.64
CA ASN A 65 8.71 8.54 7.06
C ASN A 65 8.81 8.33 5.54
N VAL A 66 8.11 7.33 5.03
CA VAL A 66 8.09 6.93 3.63
C VAL A 66 6.67 7.11 3.08
N ARG A 67 6.55 7.73 1.91
CA ARG A 67 5.31 7.83 1.16
C ARG A 67 5.42 6.98 -0.10
N PHE A 68 4.53 6.01 -0.20
CA PHE A 68 4.41 5.11 -1.34
C PHE A 68 3.35 5.60 -2.29
N ARG A 69 3.65 5.57 -3.59
CA ARG A 69 2.67 5.60 -4.67
C ARG A 69 2.73 4.24 -5.36
N PHE A 70 1.61 3.55 -5.45
CA PHE A 70 1.58 2.15 -5.87
C PHE A 70 0.30 1.80 -6.64
N ARG A 71 0.34 0.67 -7.33
CA ARG A 71 -0.79 0.06 -8.04
C ARG A 71 -1.15 -1.27 -7.40
N LEU A 72 -2.29 -1.84 -7.79
CA LEU A 72 -2.78 -3.12 -7.26
C LEU A 72 -1.75 -4.27 -7.40
N GLN A 73 -0.98 -4.28 -8.49
CA GLN A 73 0.06 -5.28 -8.74
C GLN A 73 1.24 -5.18 -7.76
N ASP A 74 1.45 -4.03 -7.11
CA ASP A 74 2.60 -3.81 -6.22
C ASP A 74 2.32 -4.26 -4.78
N VAL A 75 1.06 -4.59 -4.47
CA VAL A 75 0.60 -4.95 -3.12
C VAL A 75 0.80 -6.43 -2.88
N HIS A 76 1.44 -6.80 -1.79
CA HIS A 76 1.69 -8.20 -1.44
C HIS A 76 0.65 -8.76 -0.47
N HIS A 77 0.05 -7.89 0.34
CA HIS A 77 -1.00 -8.23 1.31
C HIS A 77 -1.77 -6.97 1.72
N VAL A 78 -3.03 -7.12 2.11
CA VAL A 78 -3.87 -6.04 2.66
C VAL A 78 -4.42 -6.46 4.01
N ALA A 79 -4.18 -5.70 5.07
CA ALA A 79 -4.93 -5.82 6.31
C ALA A 79 -6.09 -4.79 6.31
N PRO A 80 -7.32 -5.21 6.67
CA PRO A 80 -8.44 -4.28 6.75
C PRO A 80 -8.12 -3.13 7.70
N ARG A 81 -8.61 -1.93 7.38
CA ARG A 81 -8.67 -0.85 8.37
C ARG A 81 -9.30 -1.39 9.65
N HIS A 82 -8.66 -1.17 10.79
CA HIS A 82 -9.27 -1.53 12.07
C HIS A 82 -10.62 -0.82 12.16
N PRO A 83 -11.74 -1.53 12.37
CA PRO A 83 -12.95 -0.86 12.79
C PRO A 83 -12.60 -0.17 14.11
N MET A 84 -12.79 1.14 14.21
CA MET A 84 -12.91 1.74 15.53
C MET A 84 -13.99 0.94 16.27
N PRO A 85 -13.76 0.50 17.52
CA PRO A 85 -14.85 -0.04 18.31
C PRO A 85 -15.95 1.00 18.32
N ALA A 86 -17.18 0.59 18.00
CA ALA A 86 -18.33 1.46 18.14
C ALA A 86 -18.34 1.96 19.59
N LEU A 87 -18.23 3.28 19.77
CA LEU A 87 -18.53 3.90 21.05
C LEU A 87 -20.02 3.68 21.29
N ASN A 88 -20.35 2.73 22.16
CA ASN A 88 -21.68 2.58 22.74
C ASN A 88 -21.96 3.75 23.69
#